data_AF-A0A0G3M8K5-F1
#
_entry.id   AF-A0A0G3M8K5-F1
#
_cell.length_a   1.000
_cell.length_b   1.000
_cell.length_c   1.000
_cell.angle_alpha   90.00
_cell.angle_beta   90.00
_cell.angle_gamma   90.00
#
_symmetry.space_group_name_H-M   'P 1'
#
loop_
_entity.id
_entity.type
_entity.pdbx_description
1 polymer ?
#
loop_
_entity_poly.entity_id
_entity_poly.type
_entity_poly.pdbx_seq_one_letter_code
_entity_poly.pdbx_strand_id
1 'polypeptide(L)'
;MKVKTFHKMKKYIIMSFLTSVFTLLGCKNSNSKIYSGSPEFSAFERSSKVNLEKLNQIYEGNFERIFKMKISSTNDVFHKTVFVQKKIYNIGFFHQDDKLGKEGRIWYLMKIDPNTGEILEFKE
;
A
#
# COMPACT_ATOMS: atom_id res chain seq x y z
N MET A 1 60.60 -34.91 15.61
CA MET A 1 59.47 -34.27 16.32
C MET A 1 58.18 -34.60 15.57
N LYS A 2 57.11 -34.82 16.34
CA LYS A 2 55.78 -35.37 16.04
C LYS A 2 55.00 -34.80 14.81
N VAL A 3 54.45 -35.72 13.99
CA VAL A 3 53.09 -35.83 13.35
C VAL A 3 52.50 -34.56 12.66
N LYS A 4 51.98 -34.56 11.42
CA LYS A 4 50.67 -35.13 11.03
C LYS A 4 50.38 -35.07 9.52
N THR A 5 49.60 -36.07 9.16
CA THR A 5 48.99 -36.53 7.91
C THR A 5 48.00 -35.57 7.23
N PHE A 6 47.94 -35.66 5.89
CA PHE A 6 46.76 -35.69 4.99
C PHE A 6 45.41 -35.14 5.48
N HIS A 7 44.76 -34.29 4.66
CA HIS A 7 43.35 -34.42 4.19
C HIS A 7 43.05 -33.33 3.12
N LYS A 8 42.82 -33.71 1.85
CA LYS A 8 41.53 -34.03 1.18
C LYS A 8 40.69 -32.81 0.76
N MET A 9 40.48 -32.74 -0.56
CA MET A 9 39.50 -31.99 -1.35
C MET A 9 38.15 -31.69 -0.66
N LYS A 10 37.53 -30.55 -1.02
CA LYS A 10 36.11 -30.40 -1.47
C LYS A 10 35.84 -28.92 -1.83
N LYS A 11 35.58 -28.54 -3.09
CA LYS A 11 34.31 -28.65 -3.85
C LYS A 11 33.15 -27.86 -3.24
N TYR A 12 32.72 -26.83 -3.99
CA TYR A 12 31.41 -26.15 -4.03
C TYR A 12 30.88 -25.47 -2.76
N ILE A 13 30.91 -24.13 -2.77
CA ILE A 13 29.85 -23.30 -2.17
C ILE A 13 29.51 -22.20 -3.19
N ILE A 14 28.85 -22.60 -4.28
CA ILE A 14 27.88 -21.73 -4.97
C ILE A 14 26.54 -22.26 -4.49
N MET A 15 26.03 -21.70 -3.40
CA MET A 15 24.61 -21.84 -3.06
C MET A 15 24.23 -20.81 -1.99
N SER A 16 23.02 -20.27 -2.16
CA SER A 16 22.26 -19.52 -1.17
C SER A 16 22.44 -18.00 -1.17
N PHE A 17 22.08 -17.35 -2.29
CA PHE A 17 21.65 -15.95 -2.29
C PHE A 17 20.20 -15.78 -2.77
N LEU A 18 19.35 -16.81 -2.62
CA LEU A 18 18.01 -16.85 -3.23
C LEU A 18 16.87 -17.29 -2.30
N THR A 19 17.07 -17.37 -0.98
CA THR A 19 16.02 -17.89 -0.07
C THR A 19 15.81 -17.09 1.21
N SER A 20 15.94 -15.75 1.17
CA SER A 20 15.70 -14.92 2.37
C SER A 20 14.92 -13.61 2.13
N VAL A 21 14.07 -13.52 1.10
CA VAL A 21 13.19 -12.33 0.92
C VAL A 21 11.69 -12.69 0.80
N PHE A 22 11.30 -13.94 1.09
CA PHE A 22 9.87 -14.33 1.06
C PHE A 22 9.25 -14.62 2.44
N THR A 23 10.00 -14.53 3.53
CA THR A 23 9.51 -14.86 4.88
C THR A 23 9.23 -13.62 5.73
N LEU A 24 8.44 -12.66 5.23
CA LEU A 24 7.76 -11.67 6.06
C LEU A 24 6.34 -11.32 5.56
N LEU A 25 5.70 -12.21 4.78
CA LEU A 25 4.23 -12.20 4.68
C LEU A 25 3.65 -12.88 5.92
N GLY A 26 4.02 -12.37 7.10
CA GLY A 26 3.23 -12.61 8.30
C GLY A 26 1.83 -12.12 7.99
N CYS A 27 0.82 -12.96 8.27
CA CYS A 27 -0.58 -12.59 8.23
C CYS A 27 -0.83 -11.40 9.17
N LYS A 28 -0.53 -10.18 8.71
CA LYS A 28 -1.07 -8.95 9.29
C LYS A 28 -2.58 -9.12 9.21
N ASN A 29 -3.22 -8.96 10.35
CA ASN A 29 -4.66 -8.96 10.52
C ASN A 29 -5.31 -8.27 9.30
N SER A 30 -6.16 -8.96 8.54
CA SER A 30 -6.65 -8.49 7.21
C SER A 30 -7.39 -7.15 7.25
N ASN A 31 -7.69 -6.68 8.45
CA ASN A 31 -8.28 -5.38 8.76
C ASN A 31 -7.27 -4.24 8.94
N SER A 32 -5.96 -4.47 8.96
CA SER A 32 -4.97 -3.39 9.13
C SER A 32 -4.93 -2.49 7.89
N LYS A 33 -4.91 -1.17 8.10
CA LYS A 33 -4.71 -0.19 7.03
C LYS A 33 -3.22 -0.11 6.68
N ILE A 34 -2.91 -0.20 5.39
CA ILE A 34 -1.56 -0.05 4.85
C ILE A 34 -1.54 1.28 4.09
N TYR A 35 -0.88 2.30 4.63
CA TYR A 35 -0.93 3.66 4.07
C TYR A 35 0.07 3.85 2.92
N SER A 36 -0.29 4.69 1.96
CA SER A 36 0.58 5.11 0.86
C SER A 36 1.91 5.67 1.38
N GLY A 37 3.00 5.35 0.70
CA GLY A 37 4.35 5.72 1.13
C GLY A 37 5.06 4.67 2.02
N SER A 38 4.33 3.65 2.48
CA SER A 38 4.96 2.51 3.17
C SER A 38 5.52 1.46 2.19
N PRO A 39 6.57 0.70 2.56
CA PRO A 39 7.09 -0.40 1.74
C PRO A 39 6.03 -1.45 1.38
N GLU A 40 5.12 -1.76 2.31
CA GLU A 40 4.04 -2.72 2.06
C GLU A 40 3.01 -2.20 1.06
N PHE A 41 2.74 -0.88 1.07
CA PHE A 41 1.89 -0.27 0.05
C PHE A 41 2.54 -0.38 -1.34
N SER A 42 3.84 -0.06 -1.44
CA SER A 42 4.56 -0.19 -2.72
C SER A 42 4.61 -1.64 -3.21
N ALA A 43 4.72 -2.63 -2.31
CA ALA A 43 4.63 -4.03 -2.68
C ALA A 43 3.24 -4.40 -3.22
N PHE A 44 2.17 -3.93 -2.56
CA PHE A 44 0.80 -4.11 -3.04
C PHE A 44 0.57 -3.45 -4.40
N GLU A 45 1.02 -2.21 -4.58
CA GLU A 45 0.89 -1.44 -5.81
C GLU A 45 1.55 -2.15 -7.00
N ARG A 46 2.76 -2.70 -6.81
CA ARG A 46 3.45 -3.48 -7.86
C ARG A 46 2.70 -4.74 -8.29
N SER A 47 1.85 -5.29 -7.41
CA SER A 47 1.00 -6.44 -7.72
C SER A 47 -0.36 -6.07 -8.30
N SER A 48 -0.68 -4.78 -8.34
CA SER A 48 -1.97 -4.23 -8.79
C SER A 48 -1.86 -3.69 -10.22
N LYS A 49 -2.98 -3.63 -10.96
CA LYS A 49 -3.03 -2.99 -12.29
C LYS A 49 -3.16 -1.47 -12.19
N VAL A 50 -3.79 -0.99 -11.13
CA VAL A 50 -3.96 0.44 -10.83
C VAL A 50 -2.87 0.84 -9.85
N ASN A 51 -1.98 1.74 -10.29
CA ASN A 51 -1.01 2.40 -9.43
C ASN A 51 -1.60 3.66 -8.79
N LEU A 52 -0.86 4.30 -7.89
CA LEU A 52 -1.27 5.49 -7.14
C LEU A 52 -1.57 6.67 -8.06
N GLU A 53 -0.81 6.84 -9.14
CA GLU A 53 -1.08 7.88 -10.14
C GLU A 53 -2.45 7.68 -10.79
N LYS A 54 -2.72 6.46 -11.29
CA LYS A 54 -3.99 6.13 -11.93
C LYS A 54 -5.15 6.19 -10.94
N LEU A 55 -4.93 5.77 -9.70
CA LEU A 55 -5.90 5.88 -8.61
C LEU A 55 -6.30 7.35 -8.37
N ASN A 56 -5.32 8.26 -8.31
CA ASN A 56 -5.60 9.69 -8.16
C ASN A 56 -6.40 10.22 -9.36
N GLN A 57 -6.05 9.86 -10.59
CA GLN A 57 -6.82 10.26 -11.78
C GLN A 57 -8.28 9.80 -11.72
N ILE A 58 -8.52 8.54 -11.31
CA ILE A 58 -9.88 8.01 -11.16
C ILE A 58 -10.64 8.79 -10.10
N TYR A 59 -10.02 9.03 -8.94
CA TYR A 59 -10.65 9.74 -7.84
C TYR A 59 -11.02 11.18 -8.23
N GLU A 60 -10.05 11.94 -8.72
CA GLU A 60 -10.21 13.36 -9.05
C GLU A 60 -11.19 13.54 -10.21
N GLY A 61 -11.12 12.69 -11.24
CA GLY A 61 -12.04 12.72 -12.38
C GLY A 61 -13.49 12.36 -12.04
N ASN A 62 -13.74 11.72 -10.89
CA ASN A 62 -15.08 11.37 -10.43
C ASN A 62 -15.57 12.21 -9.24
N PHE A 63 -14.70 12.98 -8.62
CA PHE A 63 -14.95 13.64 -7.34
C PHE A 63 -16.17 14.56 -7.40
N GLU A 64 -16.18 15.54 -8.31
CA GLU A 64 -17.26 16.53 -8.38
C GLU A 64 -18.60 15.90 -8.78
N ARG A 65 -18.54 14.89 -9.66
CA ARG A 65 -19.73 14.16 -10.11
C ARG A 65 -20.38 13.40 -8.95
N ILE A 66 -19.59 12.79 -8.07
CA ILE A 66 -20.05 11.96 -6.97
C ILE A 66 -20.45 12.81 -5.76
N PHE A 67 -19.56 13.71 -5.31
CA PHE A 67 -19.75 14.49 -4.08
C PHE A 67 -20.39 15.86 -4.30
N LYS A 68 -20.71 16.22 -5.54
CA LYS A 68 -21.41 17.48 -5.90
C LYS A 68 -20.69 18.73 -5.43
N MET A 69 -19.36 18.67 -5.28
CA MET A 69 -18.52 19.79 -4.88
C MET A 69 -17.15 19.74 -5.57
N LYS A 70 -16.48 20.89 -5.64
CA LYS A 70 -15.13 20.96 -6.23
C LYS A 70 -14.11 20.36 -5.28
N ILE A 71 -13.17 19.57 -5.81
CA ILE A 71 -12.10 19.00 -4.99
C ILE A 71 -11.20 20.09 -4.39
N SER A 72 -11.02 21.21 -5.08
CA SER A 72 -10.25 22.35 -4.56
C SER A 72 -10.82 22.92 -3.26
N SER A 73 -12.12 22.72 -3.00
CA SER A 73 -12.78 23.19 -1.78
C SER A 73 -12.39 22.38 -0.54
N THR A 74 -11.70 21.25 -0.67
CA THR A 74 -11.23 20.45 0.47
C THR A 74 -9.78 20.73 0.84
N ASN A 75 -8.99 21.34 -0.05
CA ASN A 75 -7.53 21.42 0.09
C ASN A 75 -7.06 22.25 1.30
N ASP A 76 -7.84 23.23 1.76
CA ASP A 76 -7.47 24.11 2.87
C ASP A 76 -7.82 23.54 4.25
N VAL A 77 -8.67 22.51 4.30
CA VAL A 77 -9.24 21.96 5.54
C VAL A 77 -8.84 20.50 5.75
N PHE A 78 -8.48 19.82 4.66
CA PHE A 78 -8.28 18.39 4.65
C PHE A 78 -6.96 17.97 4.01
N HIS A 79 -6.44 16.83 4.47
CA HIS A 79 -5.32 16.14 3.85
C HIS A 79 -5.79 14.90 3.10
N LYS A 80 -5.46 14.83 1.80
CA LYS A 80 -5.73 13.65 0.98
C LYS A 80 -4.93 12.46 1.50
N THR A 81 -5.59 11.34 1.71
CA THR A 81 -5.01 10.10 2.21
C THR A 81 -5.33 8.94 1.29
N VAL A 82 -4.40 8.00 1.19
CA VAL A 82 -4.59 6.72 0.49
C VAL A 82 -4.11 5.58 1.37
N PHE A 83 -4.90 4.52 1.46
CA PHE A 83 -4.50 3.29 2.11
C PHE A 83 -5.16 2.06 1.48
N VAL A 84 -4.53 0.91 1.67
CA VAL A 84 -5.07 -0.40 1.31
C VAL A 84 -5.64 -1.04 2.56
N GLN A 85 -6.85 -1.56 2.45
CA GLN A 85 -7.47 -2.40 3.48
C GLN A 85 -8.25 -3.50 2.79
N LYS A 86 -8.11 -4.75 3.25
CA LYS A 86 -8.73 -5.93 2.61
C LYS A 86 -8.47 -6.02 1.09
N LYS A 87 -7.26 -5.64 0.65
CA LYS A 87 -6.84 -5.59 -0.76
C LYS A 87 -7.64 -4.61 -1.64
N ILE A 88 -8.28 -3.59 -1.06
CA ILE A 88 -9.00 -2.54 -1.78
C ILE A 88 -8.33 -1.20 -1.53
N TYR A 89 -8.22 -0.36 -2.56
CA TYR A 89 -7.78 1.02 -2.38
C TYR A 89 -8.88 1.83 -1.71
N ASN A 90 -8.50 2.59 -0.69
CA ASN A 90 -9.34 3.57 -0.03
C ASN A 90 -8.65 4.93 -0.19
N ILE A 91 -9.31 5.87 -0.85
CA ILE A 91 -8.82 7.22 -1.08
C ILE A 91 -9.86 8.23 -0.61
N GLY A 92 -9.43 9.24 0.13
CA GLY A 92 -10.32 10.22 0.72
C GLY A 92 -9.53 11.28 1.46
N PHE A 93 -10.18 11.93 2.42
CA PHE A 93 -9.65 13.08 3.12
C PHE A 93 -9.73 12.89 4.64
N PHE A 94 -8.65 13.20 5.36
CA PHE A 94 -8.70 13.43 6.81
C PHE A 94 -8.81 14.92 7.08
N HIS A 95 -9.47 15.30 8.16
CA HIS A 95 -9.38 16.69 8.62
C HIS A 95 -7.91 17.00 8.96
N GLN A 96 -7.45 18.23 8.70
CA GLN A 96 -6.05 18.60 8.97
C GLN A 96 -5.64 18.46 10.45
N ASP A 97 -6.60 18.60 11.35
CA ASP A 97 -6.40 18.40 12.79
C ASP A 97 -6.34 16.91 13.18
N ASP A 98 -6.80 16.01 12.31
CA ASP A 98 -6.71 14.57 12.55
C ASP A 98 -5.29 14.09 12.28
N LYS A 99 -4.67 13.48 13.29
CA LYS A 99 -3.34 12.85 13.12
C LYS A 99 -3.45 11.69 12.14
N LEU A 100 -2.69 11.78 11.03
CA LEU A 100 -2.51 10.68 10.07
C LEU A 100 -2.19 9.37 10.82
N GLY A 101 -2.97 8.32 10.56
CA GLY A 101 -2.78 7.00 11.18
C GLY A 101 -3.40 6.80 12.56
N LYS A 102 -4.08 7.80 13.14
CA LYS A 102 -5.02 7.60 14.25
C LYS A 102 -6.47 7.58 13.73
N GLU A 103 -7.41 7.19 14.59
CA GLU A 103 -8.84 6.92 14.32
C GLU A 103 -9.65 8.15 13.85
N GLY A 104 -9.10 8.98 12.98
CA GLY A 104 -9.81 10.08 12.33
C GLY A 104 -10.89 9.57 11.38
N ARG A 105 -11.94 10.37 11.21
CA ARG A 105 -12.97 10.11 10.21
C ARG A 105 -12.38 10.40 8.83
N ILE A 106 -12.63 9.51 7.88
CA ILE A 106 -12.30 9.75 6.47
C ILE A 106 -13.54 10.34 5.80
N TRP A 107 -13.36 11.51 5.23
CA TRP A 107 -14.36 12.25 4.47
C TRP A 107 -14.18 12.00 2.98
N TYR A 108 -15.31 12.03 2.25
CA TYR A 108 -15.32 11.89 0.78
C TYR A 108 -14.54 10.65 0.29
N LEU A 109 -14.73 9.54 0.99
CA LEU A 109 -14.06 8.27 0.75
C LEU A 109 -14.57 7.65 -0.55
N MET A 110 -13.67 7.18 -1.41
CA MET A 110 -13.96 6.21 -2.46
C MET A 110 -13.16 4.92 -2.23
N LYS A 111 -13.82 3.79 -2.43
CA LYS A 111 -13.22 2.47 -2.48
C LYS A 111 -13.09 2.04 -3.93
N ILE A 112 -11.87 1.70 -4.35
CA ILE A 112 -11.55 1.45 -5.76
C ILE A 112 -10.87 0.08 -5.87
N ASP A 113 -11.33 -0.73 -6.82
CA ASP A 113 -10.73 -2.03 -7.12
C ASP A 113 -9.31 -1.81 -7.71
N PRO A 114 -8.27 -2.42 -7.13
CA PRO A 114 -6.89 -2.22 -7.55
C PRO A 114 -6.54 -2.89 -8.90
N ASN A 115 -7.38 -3.79 -9.40
CA ASN A 115 -7.18 -4.53 -10.64
C ASN A 115 -7.99 -3.96 -11.80
N THR A 116 -9.20 -3.46 -11.55
CA THR A 116 -10.08 -2.93 -12.60
C THR A 116 -10.12 -1.41 -12.62
N GLY A 117 -9.86 -0.75 -11.48
CA GLY A 117 -10.07 0.70 -11.32
C GLY A 117 -11.54 1.09 -11.15
N GLU A 118 -12.44 0.12 -10.98
CA GLU A 118 -13.85 0.39 -10.74
C GLU A 118 -14.07 0.95 -9.33
N ILE A 119 -14.98 1.93 -9.24
CA ILE A 119 -15.42 2.48 -7.96
C ILE A 119 -16.44 1.50 -7.36
N LEU A 120 -16.08 0.87 -6.25
CA LEU A 120 -16.91 -0.13 -5.56
C LEU A 120 -17.89 0.51 -4.58
N GLU A 121 -17.47 1.57 -3.88
CA GLU A 121 -18.26 2.25 -2.85
C GLU A 121 -17.74 3.69 -2.69
N PHE A 122 -18.61 4.59 -2.25
CA PHE A 122 -18.21 5.92 -1.80
C PHE A 122 -19.02 6.36 -0.57
N LYS A 123 -18.43 7.23 0.26
CA LYS A 123 -19.07 7.82 1.45
C LYS A 123 -18.66 9.27 1.61
N GLU A 124 -19.58 10.08 2.09
CA GLU A 124 -19.31 11.46 2.52
C GLU A 124 -18.93 11.50 4.01
#